data_AF-A0A381P399-F1
#
_entry.id   AF-A0A381P399-F1
#
_cell.length_a   1.000
_cell.length_b   1.000
_cell.length_c   1.000
_cell.angle_alpha   90.00
_cell.angle_beta   90.00
_cell.angle_gamma   90.00
#
_symmetry.space_group_name_H-M   'P 1'
#
loop_
_entity.id
_entity.type
_entity.pdbx_description
1 polymer ?
#
loop_
_entity_poly.entity_id
_entity_poly.type
_entity_poly.pdbx_seq_one_letter_code
_entity_poly.pdbx_strand_id
1 'polypeptide(L)'
;VYNTLNINIQQMKGHQMAETATATKSPNYTDEMVETAISMYQDLGNEGLEAIAEAVGKNVRSVRSKLVREGIYVASEKPATRKNDGPTKKELLIQLEAVSPFEVTGFMGATKSALTQLIGHFSIENAD
;
A
#
# COMPACT_ATOMS: atom_id res chain seq x y z
N VAL A 1 -51.61 -51.84 -12.09
CA VAL A 1 -51.93 -50.88 -11.00
C VAL A 1 -50.69 -50.71 -10.16
N TYR A 2 -50.31 -49.44 -9.95
CA TYR A 2 -49.33 -48.87 -9.04
C TYR A 2 -48.73 -49.82 -7.98
N ASN A 3 -47.40 -49.96 -7.90
CA ASN A 3 -46.45 -49.00 -7.34
C ASN A 3 -46.23 -49.23 -5.84
N THR A 4 -44.96 -49.38 -5.51
CA THR A 4 -44.28 -48.71 -4.39
C THR A 4 -44.44 -49.15 -2.94
N LEU A 5 -43.25 -49.17 -2.33
CA LEU A 5 -42.89 -48.51 -1.07
C LEU A 5 -43.12 -49.30 0.21
N ASN A 6 -42.01 -49.52 0.92
CA ASN A 6 -41.72 -49.04 2.29
C ASN A 6 -40.99 -50.11 3.10
N ILE A 7 -40.07 -49.86 4.03
CA ILE A 7 -39.37 -48.68 4.57
C ILE A 7 -38.38 -49.29 5.59
N ASN A 8 -37.18 -48.71 5.69
CA ASN A 8 -36.24 -48.67 6.82
C ASN A 8 -35.93 -49.91 7.68
N ILE A 9 -34.63 -50.28 7.74
CA ILE A 9 -33.80 -50.32 8.98
C ILE A 9 -32.33 -50.03 8.55
N GLN A 10 -31.86 -48.79 8.58
CA GLN A 10 -31.04 -48.21 9.65
C GLN A 10 -29.64 -48.87 9.87
N GLN A 11 -28.61 -48.06 9.57
CA GLN A 11 -27.29 -47.97 10.23
C GLN A 11 -26.14 -48.89 9.72
N MET A 12 -25.22 -48.35 8.91
CA MET A 12 -23.92 -47.84 9.40
C MET A 12 -22.97 -47.36 8.27
N LYS A 13 -22.77 -46.04 8.24
CA LYS A 13 -21.51 -45.28 8.09
C LYS A 13 -20.63 -45.52 6.85
N GLY A 14 -20.58 -44.50 5.98
CA GLY A 14 -19.45 -44.28 5.06
C GLY A 14 -19.64 -43.09 4.14
N HIS A 15 -19.15 -41.92 4.56
CA HIS A 15 -18.88 -40.73 3.73
C HIS A 15 -20.08 -39.93 3.20
N GLN A 16 -20.38 -38.92 4.00
CA GLN A 16 -21.07 -37.68 3.67
C GLN A 16 -20.39 -36.98 2.48
N MET A 17 -21.07 -36.88 1.34
CA MET A 17 -20.80 -35.87 0.32
C MET A 17 -21.94 -34.87 0.43
N ALA A 18 -21.75 -33.85 1.27
CA ALA A 18 -22.63 -32.70 1.30
C ALA A 18 -22.54 -32.01 -0.06
N GLU A 19 -23.61 -32.09 -0.83
CA GLU A 19 -23.83 -31.32 -2.05
C GLU A 19 -23.85 -29.84 -1.63
N THR A 20 -22.69 -29.20 -1.68
CA THR A 20 -22.55 -27.78 -1.38
C THR A 20 -23.09 -27.03 -2.59
N ALA A 21 -24.37 -26.65 -2.50
CA ALA A 21 -24.96 -25.69 -3.41
C ALA A 21 -24.07 -24.44 -3.43
N THR A 22 -23.27 -24.32 -4.49
CA THR A 22 -22.42 -23.17 -4.73
C THR A 22 -23.32 -21.97 -4.98
N ALA A 23 -23.54 -21.17 -3.94
CA ALA A 23 -24.21 -19.88 -4.08
C ALA A 23 -23.46 -19.07 -5.13
N THR A 24 -24.07 -18.89 -6.30
CA THR A 24 -23.58 -18.04 -7.38
C THR A 24 -23.52 -16.61 -6.86
N LYS A 25 -22.34 -16.21 -6.39
CA LYS A 25 -22.09 -14.85 -5.94
C LYS A 25 -22.14 -13.94 -7.15
N SER A 26 -23.13 -13.04 -7.20
CA SER A 26 -23.24 -12.05 -8.27
C SER A 26 -21.91 -11.30 -8.42
N PRO A 27 -21.42 -11.09 -9.65
CA PRO A 27 -20.13 -10.46 -9.87
C PRO A 27 -20.16 -9.01 -9.38
N ASN A 28 -19.12 -8.61 -8.64
CA ASN A 28 -19.01 -7.25 -8.09
C ASN A 28 -18.78 -6.18 -9.18
N TYR A 29 -18.37 -6.61 -10.38
CA TYR A 29 -18.22 -5.80 -11.59
C TYR A 29 -18.98 -6.50 -12.71
N THR A 30 -19.84 -5.78 -13.41
CA THR A 30 -20.38 -6.25 -14.70
C THR A 30 -19.30 -6.09 -15.78
N ASP A 31 -19.46 -6.78 -16.89
CA ASP A 31 -18.50 -6.71 -18.00
C ASP A 31 -18.40 -5.29 -18.57
N GLU A 32 -19.54 -4.60 -18.69
CA GLU A 32 -19.62 -3.19 -19.11
C GLU A 32 -18.82 -2.25 -18.19
N MET A 33 -18.86 -2.48 -16.87
CA MET A 33 -18.07 -1.70 -15.92
C MET A 33 -16.57 -1.93 -16.08
N VAL A 34 -16.17 -3.16 -16.42
CA VAL A 34 -14.75 -3.50 -16.66
C VAL A 34 -14.29 -2.83 -17.94
N GLU A 35 -15.04 -2.94 -19.03
CA GLU A 35 -14.70 -2.31 -20.31
C GLU A 35 -14.59 -0.78 -20.18
N THR A 36 -15.56 -0.16 -19.49
CA THR A 36 -15.52 1.28 -19.18
C THR A 36 -14.26 1.66 -18.41
N ALA A 37 -13.92 0.90 -17.35
CA ALA A 37 -12.74 1.18 -16.54
C ALA A 37 -11.43 1.03 -17.32
N ILE A 38 -11.35 0.04 -18.21
CA ILE A 38 -10.17 -0.20 -19.06
C ILE A 38 -10.01 0.93 -20.07
N SER A 39 -11.07 1.28 -20.81
CA SER A 39 -11.03 2.34 -21.81
C SER A 39 -10.60 3.67 -21.18
N MET A 40 -11.26 4.08 -20.09
CA MET A 40 -10.92 5.32 -19.40
C MET A 40 -9.49 5.31 -18.84
N TYR A 41 -8.98 4.17 -18.37
CA TYR A 41 -7.61 4.07 -17.87
C TYR A 41 -6.57 4.20 -18.98
N GLN A 42 -6.86 3.70 -20.18
CA GLN A 42 -5.98 3.86 -21.34
C GLN A 42 -5.84 5.35 -21.72
N ASP A 43 -6.90 6.13 -21.56
CA ASP A 43 -6.90 7.57 -21.88
C ASP A 43 -6.31 8.43 -20.76
N LEU A 44 -6.66 8.15 -19.50
CA LEU A 44 -6.35 9.02 -18.36
C LEU A 44 -5.15 8.53 -17.51
N GLY A 45 -4.76 7.27 -17.64
CA GLY A 45 -3.74 6.64 -16.81
C GLY A 45 -4.05 6.71 -15.31
N ASN A 46 -2.99 6.82 -14.49
CA ASN A 46 -3.12 6.84 -13.04
C ASN A 46 -3.80 8.08 -12.46
N GLU A 47 -3.78 9.20 -13.19
CA GLU A 47 -4.41 10.46 -12.76
C GLU A 47 -5.94 10.41 -12.87
N GLY A 48 -6.47 9.52 -13.72
CA GLY A 48 -7.91 9.34 -13.93
C GLY A 48 -8.60 8.36 -12.99
N LEU A 49 -7.91 7.76 -12.02
CA LEU A 49 -8.50 6.70 -11.19
C LEU A 49 -9.74 7.14 -10.42
N GLU A 50 -9.78 8.39 -9.96
CA GLU A 50 -10.93 9.01 -9.32
C GLU A 50 -12.13 9.15 -10.27
N ALA A 51 -11.89 9.60 -11.51
CA ALA A 51 -12.93 9.73 -12.52
C ALA A 51 -13.50 8.36 -12.94
N ILE A 52 -12.63 7.35 -13.07
CA ILE A 52 -13.03 5.98 -13.35
C ILE A 52 -13.90 5.43 -12.22
N ALA A 53 -13.50 5.67 -10.98
CA ALA A 53 -14.24 5.24 -9.79
C ALA A 53 -15.65 5.83 -9.75
N GLU A 54 -15.80 7.12 -10.06
CA GLU A 54 -17.09 7.78 -10.19
C GLU A 54 -17.94 7.17 -11.31
N ALA A 55 -17.36 7.00 -12.51
CA ALA A 55 -18.06 6.47 -13.68
C ALA A 55 -18.62 5.05 -13.45
N VAL A 56 -17.86 4.19 -12.77
CA VAL A 56 -18.27 2.79 -12.51
C VAL A 56 -18.95 2.61 -11.15
N GLY A 57 -19.15 3.68 -10.38
CA GLY A 57 -19.80 3.63 -9.06
C GLY A 57 -19.05 2.76 -8.04
N LYS A 58 -17.71 2.77 -8.07
CA LYS A 58 -16.84 2.02 -7.13
C LYS A 58 -15.84 2.96 -6.47
N ASN A 59 -15.09 2.44 -5.50
CA ASN A 59 -13.97 3.21 -4.93
C ASN A 59 -12.68 2.98 -5.74
N VAL A 60 -11.80 3.98 -5.70
CA VAL A 60 -10.49 4.00 -6.37
C VAL A 60 -9.65 2.75 -6.05
N ARG A 61 -9.70 2.26 -4.80
CA ARG A 61 -8.97 1.05 -4.38
C ARG A 61 -9.46 -0.20 -5.13
N SER A 62 -10.77 -0.32 -5.32
CA SER A 62 -11.41 -1.44 -5.99
C SER A 62 -11.18 -1.38 -7.49
N VAL A 63 -11.21 -0.18 -8.10
CA VAL A 63 -10.88 0.02 -9.51
C VAL A 63 -9.44 -0.38 -9.77
N ARG A 64 -8.50 0.10 -8.96
CA ARG A 64 -7.08 -0.29 -9.07
C ARG A 64 -6.89 -1.79 -8.94
N SER A 65 -7.51 -2.42 -7.93
CA SER A 65 -7.44 -3.88 -7.76
C SER A 65 -8.01 -4.64 -8.96
N LYS A 66 -9.05 -4.09 -9.60
CA LYS A 66 -9.61 -4.63 -10.83
C LYS A 66 -8.62 -4.48 -11.99
N LEU A 67 -8.12 -3.29 -12.28
CA LEU A 67 -7.14 -3.03 -13.35
C LEU A 67 -5.83 -3.84 -13.19
N VAL A 68 -5.41 -4.11 -11.94
CA VAL A 68 -4.28 -5.00 -11.66
C VAL A 68 -4.58 -6.43 -12.06
N ARG A 69 -5.79 -6.94 -11.79
CA ARG A 69 -6.20 -8.31 -12.17
C ARG A 69 -6.34 -8.45 -13.69
N GLU A 70 -6.79 -7.41 -14.36
CA GLU A 70 -6.85 -7.35 -15.83
C GLU A 70 -5.45 -7.13 -16.46
N GLY A 71 -4.41 -6.88 -15.66
CA GLY A 71 -3.02 -6.73 -16.12
C GLY A 71 -2.69 -5.38 -16.76
N ILE A 72 -3.56 -4.38 -16.63
CA ILE A 72 -3.48 -3.10 -17.35
C ILE A 72 -2.86 -2.00 -16.49
N TYR A 73 -2.99 -2.12 -15.17
CA TYR A 73 -2.48 -1.11 -14.24
C TYR A 73 -0.95 -0.98 -14.29
N VAL A 74 -0.47 0.23 -14.55
CA VAL A 74 0.95 0.61 -14.49
C VAL A 74 1.18 1.43 -13.23
N ALA A 75 2.11 1.01 -12.36
CA ALA A 75 2.42 1.76 -11.15
C ALA A 75 3.16 3.07 -11.49
N SER A 76 2.76 4.19 -10.89
CA SER A 76 3.49 5.46 -11.05
C SER A 76 4.93 5.32 -10.53
N GLU A 77 5.86 5.93 -11.25
CA GLU A 77 7.24 6.03 -10.80
C GLU A 77 7.29 6.74 -9.44
N LYS A 78 8.02 6.16 -8.49
CA LYS A 78 8.29 6.84 -7.22
C LYS A 78 9.20 8.03 -7.55
N PRO A 79 8.92 9.24 -7.05
CA PRO A 79 9.82 10.36 -7.23
C PRO A 79 11.19 9.94 -6.70
N ALA A 80 12.22 10.06 -7.54
CA ALA A 80 13.58 9.73 -7.16
C ALA A 80 13.92 10.49 -5.88
N THR A 81 14.22 9.75 -4.81
CA THR A 81 14.64 10.35 -3.55
C THR A 81 15.91 11.14 -3.87
N ARG A 82 15.83 12.48 -3.84
CA ARG A 82 17.01 13.32 -4.04
C ARG A 82 18.09 12.83 -3.10
N LYS A 83 19.24 12.45 -3.64
CA LYS A 83 20.41 12.14 -2.82
C LYS A 83 20.69 13.40 -2.00
N ASN A 84 20.69 13.27 -0.68
CA ASN A 84 21.04 14.39 0.18
C ASN A 84 22.55 14.55 0.09
N ASP A 85 23.03 15.51 -0.70
CA ASP A 85 24.47 15.81 -0.89
C ASP A 85 25.11 16.50 0.33
N GLY A 86 24.35 16.72 1.41
CA GLY A 86 24.84 17.28 2.67
C GLY A 86 25.29 16.22 3.69
N PRO A 87 26.02 16.64 4.74
CA PRO A 87 26.55 15.73 5.75
C PRO A 87 25.45 14.86 6.36
N THR A 88 25.81 13.61 6.61
CA THR A 88 24.99 12.65 7.34
C THR A 88 24.80 13.12 8.78
N LYS A 89 23.77 12.60 9.43
CA LYS A 89 23.54 12.92 10.85
C LYS A 89 24.72 12.47 11.73
N LYS A 90 25.35 11.35 11.37
CA LYS A 90 26.54 10.84 12.08
C LYS A 90 27.71 11.81 11.97
N GLU A 91 27.99 12.31 10.77
CA GLU A 91 29.04 13.32 10.57
C GLU A 91 28.76 14.61 11.34
N LEU A 92 27.50 15.07 11.37
CA LEU A 92 27.12 16.23 12.18
C LEU A 92 27.33 15.98 13.69
N LEU A 93 27.04 14.78 14.20
CA LEU A 93 27.27 14.46 15.61
C LEU A 93 28.77 14.44 15.95
N ILE A 94 29.60 13.89 15.05
CA ILE A 94 31.06 13.89 15.20
C ILE A 94 31.61 15.33 15.17
N GLN A 95 31.10 16.16 14.27
CA GLN A 95 31.49 17.57 14.21
C GLN A 95 31.07 18.34 15.46
N LEU A 96 29.87 18.08 15.97
CA LEU A 96 29.39 18.70 17.20
C LEU A 96 30.25 18.29 18.40
N GLU A 97 30.61 17.01 18.51
CA GLU A 97 31.49 16.49 19.57
C GLU A 97 32.87 17.17 19.58
N ALA A 98 33.39 17.53 18.40
CA ALA A 98 34.67 18.23 18.28
C ALA A 98 34.64 19.69 18.78
N VAL A 99 33.47 20.34 18.79
CA VAL A 99 33.34 21.77 19.14
C VAL A 99 32.57 22.01 20.44
N SER A 100 31.81 21.03 20.92
CA SER A 100 30.98 21.16 22.12
C SER A 100 31.77 20.91 23.41
N PRO A 101 31.53 21.67 24.49
CA PRO A 101 32.17 21.45 25.79
C PRO A 101 31.54 20.30 26.61
N PHE A 102 30.67 19.47 26.02
CA PHE A 102 29.90 18.43 26.69
C PHE A 102 29.75 17.17 25.81
N GLU A 103 29.26 16.08 26.42
CA GLU A 103 29.05 14.81 25.72
C GLU A 103 27.82 14.86 24.77
N VAL A 104 28.01 14.38 23.53
CA VAL A 104 27.00 14.51 22.45
C VAL A 104 26.13 13.25 22.27
N THR A 105 26.36 12.19 23.05
CA THR A 105 25.66 10.89 22.92
C THR A 105 24.13 11.00 23.04
N GLY A 106 23.62 11.96 23.81
CA GLY A 106 22.18 12.22 23.97
C GLY A 106 21.48 12.83 22.73
N PHE A 107 22.23 13.29 21.72
CA PHE A 107 21.68 14.06 20.58
C PHE A 107 21.29 13.19 19.37
N MET A 108 21.29 11.87 19.50
CA MET A 108 20.88 10.95 18.42
C MET A 108 19.47 11.23 17.86
N GLY A 109 18.56 11.70 18.72
CA GLY A 109 17.19 12.09 18.37
C GLY A 109 17.06 13.45 17.66
N ALA A 110 18.12 14.26 17.64
CA ALA A 110 18.07 15.61 17.09
C ALA A 110 17.89 15.62 15.55
N THR A 111 17.32 16.70 15.04
CA THR A 111 17.22 16.96 13.59
C THR A 111 18.57 17.44 13.05
N LYS A 112 18.82 17.24 11.75
CA LYS A 112 20.05 17.73 11.12
C LYS A 112 20.21 19.25 11.27
N SER A 113 19.13 20.01 11.13
CA SER A 113 19.15 21.47 11.27
C SER A 113 19.54 21.92 12.68
N ALA A 114 19.02 21.26 13.72
CA ALA A 114 19.38 21.57 15.10
C ALA A 114 20.86 21.30 15.36
N LEU A 115 21.40 20.18 14.86
CA LEU A 115 22.83 19.87 14.97
C LEU A 115 23.68 20.91 14.25
N THR A 116 23.34 21.29 13.02
CA THR A 116 24.07 22.33 12.28
C THR A 116 24.06 23.68 12.97
N GLN A 117 22.94 24.07 13.58
CA GLN A 117 22.84 25.32 14.35
C GLN A 117 23.75 25.29 15.59
N LEU A 118 23.74 24.19 16.34
CA LEU A 118 24.61 24.01 17.50
C LEU A 118 26.09 24.05 17.13
N ILE A 119 26.48 23.34 16.06
CA ILE A 119 27.86 23.38 15.54
C ILE A 119 28.25 24.82 15.20
N GLY A 120 27.38 25.56 14.51
CA GLY A 120 27.63 26.96 14.15
C GLY A 120 27.82 27.87 15.37
N HIS A 121 26.99 27.70 16.40
CA HIS A 121 27.08 28.47 17.64
C HIS A 121 28.44 28.27 18.33
N PHE A 122 28.86 27.03 18.54
CA PHE A 122 30.13 26.74 19.21
C PHE A 122 31.36 26.99 18.34
N SER A 123 31.25 26.85 17.01
CA SER A 123 32.39 27.12 16.11
C SER A 123 32.79 28.60 16.08
N ILE A 124 31.85 29.51 16.36
CA ILE A 124 32.10 30.96 16.40
C ILE A 124 32.76 31.37 17.73
N GLU A 125 32.38 30.76 18.84
CA GLU A 125 32.90 31.10 20.18
C GLU A 125 34.36 30.67 20.42
N ASN A 126 34.88 29.73 19.62
CA ASN A 126 36.26 29.23 19.73
C ASN A 126 37.28 30.00 18.85
N ALA A 127 36.87 31.07 18.17
CA ALA A 127 37.69 31.78 17.18
C ALA A 127 38.29 33.11 17.68
N ASP A 128 38.04 33.49 18.94
CA ASP A 128 38.60 34.67 19.63
C ASP A 128 39.44 34.25 20.86
#